data_AF-A0A9D6E488-F1
#
_entry.id   AF-A0A9D6E488-F1
#
_cell.length_a   1.000
_cell.length_b   1.000
_cell.length_c   1.000
_cell.angle_alpha   90.00
_cell.angle_beta   90.00
_cell.angle_gamma   90.00
#
_symmetry.space_group_name_H-M   'P 1'
#
loop_
_entity.id
_entity.type
_entity.pdbx_description
1 polymer ?
#
loop_
_entity_poly.entity_id
_entity_poly.type
_entity_poly.pdbx_seq_one_letter_code
_entity_poly.pdbx_strand_id
1 'polypeptide(L)'
;MGFLARLFITGLGLLLADALLPGVRFDGALSLWLAAFLLGLVNAFVRPLFILITLPLTLVTLGLFLFVVNGMMVLLVAWLMPSFHLTGLGTAILASLIVGLTGWLANAFVGDRAKIEVWSVKRQ
;
A
#
# COMPACT_ATOMS: atom_id res chain seq x y z
N MET A 1 -7.11 7.00 -10.44
CA MET A 1 -7.18 5.54 -10.68
C MET A 1 -8.43 4.96 -10.05
N GLY A 2 -9.16 4.11 -10.76
CA GLY A 2 -10.29 3.35 -10.19
C GLY A 2 -9.83 2.32 -9.14
N PHE A 3 -10.77 1.82 -8.34
CA PHE A 3 -10.50 0.83 -7.28
C PHE A 3 -9.80 -0.43 -7.82
N LEU A 4 -10.24 -0.95 -8.97
CA LEU A 4 -9.66 -2.14 -9.59
C LEU A 4 -8.20 -1.94 -9.99
N ALA A 5 -7.85 -0.79 -10.58
CA ALA A 5 -6.47 -0.48 -10.94
C ALA A 5 -5.59 -0.39 -9.69
N ARG A 6 -6.08 0.26 -8.62
CA ARG A 6 -5.37 0.32 -7.34
C ARG A 6 -5.15 -1.06 -6.74
N LEU A 7 -6.17 -1.91 -6.75
CA LEU A 7 -6.06 -3.29 -6.27
C LEU A 7 -5.00 -4.07 -7.06
N PHE A 8 -5.02 -3.95 -8.38
CA PHE A 8 -4.05 -4.60 -9.26
C PHE A 8 -2.62 -4.16 -8.96
N ILE A 9 -2.39 -2.85 -8.85
CA ILE A 9 -1.07 -2.27 -8.54
C ILE A 9 -0.58 -2.70 -7.15
N THR A 10 -1.45 -2.70 -6.14
CA THR A 10 -1.10 -3.18 -4.79
C THR A 10 -0.73 -4.67 -4.82
N GLY A 11 -1.47 -5.49 -5.56
CA GLY A 11 -1.15 -6.91 -5.75
C GLY A 11 0.21 -7.11 -6.41
N LEU A 12 0.51 -6.34 -7.46
CA LEU A 12 1.85 -6.35 -8.08
C LEU A 12 2.94 -5.91 -7.08
N GLY A 13 2.66 -4.92 -6.25
CA GLY A 13 3.60 -4.50 -5.21
C GLY A 13 3.89 -5.60 -4.19
N LEU A 14 2.87 -6.37 -3.79
CA LEU A 14 3.03 -7.52 -2.90
C LEU A 14 3.75 -8.68 -3.59
N LEU A 15 3.48 -8.91 -4.88
CA LEU A 15 4.22 -9.89 -5.69
C LEU A 15 5.70 -9.56 -5.76
N LEU A 16 6.03 -8.28 -5.98
CA LEU A 16 7.41 -7.80 -5.97
C LEU A 16 8.03 -7.95 -4.57
N ALA A 17 7.28 -7.68 -3.51
CA ALA A 17 7.76 -7.87 -2.15
C ALA A 17 8.08 -9.35 -1.84
N ASP A 18 7.23 -10.29 -2.26
CA ASP A 18 7.47 -11.75 -2.16
C ASP A 18 8.70 -12.19 -2.95
N ALA A 19 8.92 -11.63 -4.14
CA ALA A 19 10.06 -11.97 -4.98
C ALA A 19 11.40 -11.38 -4.48
N LEU A 20 11.37 -10.18 -3.90
CA LEU A 20 12.59 -9.43 -3.53
C LEU A 20 13.01 -9.62 -2.07
N LEU A 21 12.09 -9.97 -1.18
CA LEU A 21 12.35 -10.06 0.25
C LEU A 21 12.24 -11.52 0.72
N PRO A 22 13.30 -12.13 1.30
CA PRO A 22 13.25 -13.52 1.77
C PRO A 22 12.30 -13.72 2.97
N GLY A 23 11.82 -12.64 3.57
CA GLY A 23 10.92 -12.67 4.73
C GLY A 23 9.46 -12.40 4.42
N VAL A 24 9.07 -12.41 3.14
CA VAL A 24 7.69 -12.23 2.66
C VAL A 24 7.34 -13.49 1.88
N ARG A 25 6.25 -14.18 2.26
CA ARG A 25 5.80 -15.36 1.51
C ARG A 25 4.29 -15.48 1.47
N PHE A 26 3.76 -15.85 0.30
CA PHE A 26 2.35 -16.17 0.10
C PHE A 26 2.19 -17.62 -0.36
N ASP A 27 1.15 -18.30 0.13
CA ASP A 27 0.89 -19.71 -0.22
C ASP A 27 0.41 -19.90 -1.67
N GLY A 28 -0.16 -18.86 -2.29
CA GLY A 28 -0.55 -18.89 -3.68
C GLY A 28 -1.06 -17.56 -4.24
N ALA A 29 -1.56 -17.60 -5.48
CA ALA A 29 -2.08 -16.41 -6.16
C ALA A 29 -3.31 -15.83 -5.44
N LEU A 30 -4.19 -16.70 -4.91
CA LEU A 30 -5.39 -16.26 -4.19
C LEU A 30 -5.04 -15.50 -2.92
N SER A 31 -4.08 -15.98 -2.12
CA SER A 31 -3.64 -15.29 -0.90
C SER A 31 -3.03 -13.93 -1.21
N LEU A 32 -2.30 -13.78 -2.32
CA LEU A 32 -1.75 -12.50 -2.76
C LEU A 32 -2.83 -11.49 -3.10
N TRP A 33 -3.84 -11.90 -3.90
CA TRP A 33 -4.93 -10.99 -4.28
C TRP A 33 -5.83 -10.64 -3.10
N LEU A 34 -6.10 -11.60 -2.21
CA LEU A 34 -6.82 -11.35 -0.96
C LEU A 34 -6.03 -10.42 -0.05
N ALA A 35 -4.72 -10.59 0.08
CA ALA A 35 -3.87 -9.69 0.87
C ALA A 35 -3.88 -8.27 0.28
N ALA A 36 -3.81 -8.12 -1.04
CA ALA A 36 -3.90 -6.82 -1.70
C ALA A 36 -5.25 -6.12 -1.42
N PHE A 37 -6.33 -6.89 -1.44
CA PHE A 37 -7.68 -6.40 -1.13
C PHE A 37 -7.80 -5.98 0.33
N LEU A 38 -7.38 -6.84 1.27
CA LEU A 38 -7.39 -6.54 2.69
C LEU A 38 -6.47 -5.37 3.03
N LEU A 39 -5.31 -5.24 2.39
CA LEU A 39 -4.43 -4.10 2.58
C LEU A 39 -5.09 -2.79 2.12
N GLY A 40 -5.85 -2.83 1.02
CA GLY A 40 -6.69 -1.72 0.60
C GLY A 40 -7.73 -1.33 1.66
N LEU A 41 -8.39 -2.32 2.26
CA LEU A 41 -9.39 -2.14 3.30
C LEU A 41 -8.79 -1.59 4.60
N VAL A 42 -7.71 -2.21 5.08
CA VAL A 42 -6.94 -1.79 6.25
C VAL A 42 -6.45 -0.35 6.07
N ASN A 43 -5.95 0.00 4.89
CA ASN A 43 -5.53 1.38 4.61
C ASN A 43 -6.68 2.40 4.58
N ALA A 44 -7.89 1.96 4.23
CA ALA A 44 -9.06 2.84 4.22
C ALA A 44 -9.61 3.10 5.63
N PHE A 45 -9.61 2.10 6.51
CA PHE A 45 -10.27 2.17 7.82
C PHE A 45 -9.30 2.25 9.01
N VAL A 46 -8.27 1.41 9.01
CA VAL A 46 -7.38 1.23 10.18
C VAL A 46 -6.26 2.26 10.18
N ARG A 47 -5.65 2.52 9.01
CA ARG A 47 -4.54 3.49 8.89
C ARG A 47 -4.88 4.89 9.43
N PRO A 48 -6.07 5.49 9.16
CA PRO A 48 -6.44 6.79 9.72
C PRO A 48 -6.41 6.81 11.25
N LEU A 49 -6.89 5.74 11.88
CA LEU A 49 -6.90 5.61 13.34
C LEU A 49 -5.47 5.52 13.90
N PHE A 50 -4.62 4.70 13.27
CA PHE A 50 -3.22 4.59 13.68
C PHE A 50 -2.47 5.90 13.54
N ILE A 51 -2.66 6.64 12.44
CA ILE A 51 -2.03 7.95 12.26
C ILE A 51 -2.49 8.93 13.32
N LEU A 52 -3.78 8.96 13.66
CA LEU A 52 -4.31 9.85 14.68
C LEU A 52 -3.67 9.60 16.05
N ILE A 53 -3.57 8.33 16.45
CA ILE A 53 -2.96 7.93 17.74
C ILE A 53 -1.45 8.19 17.73
N THR A 54 -0.80 7.96 16.60
CA THR A 54 0.66 8.06 16.46
C THR A 54 1.13 9.45 16.05
N LEU A 55 0.21 10.40 15.84
CA LEU A 55 0.49 11.77 15.40
C LEU A 55 1.53 12.50 16.27
N PRO A 56 1.44 12.54 17.62
CA PRO A 56 2.44 13.25 18.43
C PRO A 56 3.83 12.64 18.26
N LEU A 57 3.93 11.31 18.27
CA LEU A 57 5.19 10.59 18.05
C LEU A 57 5.72 10.79 16.63
N THR A 58 4.82 10.81 15.64
CA THR A 58 5.15 11.08 14.25
C THR A 58 5.73 12.47 14.07
N LEU A 59 5.20 13.48 14.78
CA LEU A 59 5.75 14.83 14.78
C LEU A 59 7.13 14.88 15.44
N VAL A 60 7.30 14.23 16.60
CA VAL A 60 8.61 14.16 17.29
C VAL A 60 9.67 13.47 16.43
N THR A 61 9.29 12.44 15.68
CA THR A 61 10.18 11.68 14.79
C THR A 61 10.28 12.27 13.38
N LEU A 62 9.76 13.47 13.14
CA LEU A 62 9.77 14.15 11.84
C LEU A 62 9.20 13.30 10.68
N GLY A 63 8.20 12.48 10.97
CA GLY A 63 7.55 11.61 10.00
C GLY A 63 8.20 10.23 9.83
N LEU A 64 9.35 9.94 10.46
CA LEU A 64 9.97 8.61 10.38
C LEU A 64 9.05 7.50 10.89
N PHE A 65 8.20 7.80 11.88
CA PHE A 65 7.24 6.83 12.39
C PHE A 65 6.17 6.43 11.35
N LEU A 66 5.96 7.20 10.29
CA LEU A 66 5.03 6.80 9.22
C LEU A 66 5.51 5.54 8.48
N PHE A 67 6.82 5.31 8.35
CA PHE A 67 7.34 4.06 7.79
C PHE A 67 6.93 2.86 8.64
N VAL A 68 7.00 3.02 9.96
CA VAL A 68 6.54 2.01 10.92
C VAL A 68 5.05 1.78 10.75
N VAL A 69 4.23 2.84 10.71
CA VAL A 69 2.77 2.71 10.53
C VAL A 69 2.42 1.99 9.21
N ASN A 70 3.08 2.33 8.10
CA ASN A 70 2.84 1.66 6.81
C ASN A 70 3.23 0.17 6.88
N GLY A 71 4.35 -0.16 7.52
CA GLY A 71 4.75 -1.54 7.78
C GLY A 71 3.77 -2.28 8.69
N MET A 72 3.24 -1.61 9.72
CA MET A 72 2.22 -2.17 10.61
C MET A 72 0.93 -2.53 9.88
N MET A 73 0.54 -1.78 8.84
CA MET A 73 -0.64 -2.15 8.04
C MET A 73 -0.41 -3.45 7.27
N VAL A 74 0.78 -3.65 6.70
CA VAL A 74 1.14 -4.90 6.02
C VAL A 74 1.21 -6.05 7.02
N LEU A 75 1.83 -5.82 8.18
CA LEU A 75 1.91 -6.81 9.25
C LEU A 75 0.53 -7.18 9.80
N LEU A 76 -0.39 -6.23 9.89
CA LEU A 76 -1.76 -6.48 10.31
C LEU A 76 -2.49 -7.39 9.32
N VAL A 77 -2.32 -7.17 8.02
CA VAL A 77 -2.89 -8.07 6.99
C VAL A 77 -2.30 -9.47 7.10
N ALA A 78 -0.99 -9.58 7.34
CA ALA A 78 -0.33 -10.86 7.56
C ALA A 78 -0.87 -11.58 8.80
N TRP A 79 -1.14 -10.84 9.86
CA TRP A 79 -1.73 -11.40 11.08
C TRP A 79 -3.19 -11.85 10.87
N LEU A 80 -3.95 -11.16 10.01
CA LEU A 80 -5.32 -11.55 9.65
C LEU A 80 -5.39 -12.75 8.69
N MET A 81 -4.30 -13.06 7.99
CA MET A 81 -4.25 -14.08 6.96
C MET A 81 -3.19 -15.15 7.27
N PRO A 82 -3.58 -16.37 7.66
CA PRO A 82 -2.64 -17.46 7.89
C PRO A 82 -1.77 -17.80 6.67
N SER A 83 -2.28 -17.51 5.46
CA SER A 83 -1.62 -17.76 4.17
C SER A 83 -0.70 -16.63 3.69
N PHE A 84 -0.47 -15.62 4.54
CA PHE A 84 0.51 -14.57 4.32
C PHE A 84 1.55 -14.58 5.44
N HIS A 85 2.72 -15.10 5.12
CA HIS A 85 3.84 -15.22 6.05
C HIS A 85 4.77 -14.01 5.97
N LEU A 86 5.05 -13.44 7.13
CA LEU A 86 5.97 -12.31 7.30
C LEU A 86 6.84 -12.53 8.53
N THR A 87 8.15 -12.35 8.38
CA THR A 87 9.12 -12.66 9.46
C THR A 87 9.07 -11.67 10.62
N GLY A 88 8.68 -10.41 10.38
CA GLY A 88 8.50 -9.42 11.43
C GLY A 88 8.26 -7.99 10.93
N LEU A 89 8.40 -7.01 11.85
CA LEU A 89 8.17 -5.60 11.56
C LEU A 89 9.15 -5.05 10.51
N GLY A 90 10.44 -5.40 10.59
CA GLY A 90 11.46 -4.92 9.65
C GLY A 90 11.16 -5.32 8.21
N THR A 91 10.82 -6.60 7.99
CA THR A 91 10.40 -7.10 6.67
C THR A 91 9.08 -6.47 6.23
N ALA A 92 8.15 -6.21 7.14
CA ALA A 92 6.89 -5.54 6.83
C ALA A 92 7.08 -4.07 6.40
N ILE A 93 8.01 -3.34 7.04
CA ILE A 93 8.38 -1.98 6.63
C ILE A 93 8.95 -1.99 5.22
N LEU A 94 9.91 -2.87 4.93
CA LEU A 94 10.50 -3.01 3.58
C LEU A 94 9.44 -3.40 2.55
N ALA A 95 8.56 -4.35 2.87
CA ALA A 95 7.46 -4.75 2.00
C ALA A 95 6.51 -3.57 1.71
N SER A 96 6.15 -2.80 2.74
CA SER A 96 5.30 -1.61 2.60
C SER A 96 5.94 -0.53 1.73
N LEU A 97 7.27 -0.42 1.76
CA LEU A 97 8.01 0.50 0.91
C LEU A 97 7.96 0.06 -0.56
N ILE A 98 8.14 -1.24 -0.84
CA ILE A 98 8.02 -1.80 -2.19
C ILE A 98 6.61 -1.58 -2.74
N VAL A 99 5.57 -1.88 -1.95
CA VAL A 99 4.18 -1.65 -2.33
C VAL A 99 3.92 -0.17 -2.60
N GLY A 100 4.39 0.71 -1.72
CA GLY A 100 4.25 2.16 -1.87
C GLY A 100 4.95 2.70 -3.13
N LEU A 101 6.17 2.24 -3.39
CA LEU A 101 6.94 2.60 -4.59
C LEU A 101 6.24 2.11 -5.87
N THR A 102 5.72 0.89 -5.87
CA THR A 102 4.95 0.34 -6.99
C THR A 102 3.71 1.19 -7.27
N GLY A 103 2.99 1.59 -6.21
CA GLY A 103 1.85 2.50 -6.28
C GLY A 103 2.21 3.88 -6.84
N TRP A 104 3.32 4.44 -6.38
CA TRP A 104 3.82 5.74 -6.82
C TRP A 104 4.21 5.71 -8.30
N LEU A 105 4.99 4.70 -8.72
CA LEU A 105 5.37 4.50 -10.12
C LEU A 105 4.14 4.34 -11.02
N ALA A 106 3.19 3.50 -10.63
CA ALA A 106 1.98 3.29 -11.41
C ALA A 106 1.14 4.58 -11.55
N ASN A 107 1.05 5.38 -10.48
CA ASN A 107 0.39 6.68 -10.57
C ASN A 107 1.13 7.66 -11.47
N ALA A 108 2.47 7.64 -11.50
CA ALA A 108 3.25 8.49 -12.40
C ALA A 108 2.96 8.16 -13.87
N PHE A 109 2.96 6.87 -14.25
CA PHE A 109 2.71 6.46 -15.64
C PHE A 109 1.25 6.59 -16.09
N VAL A 110 0.29 6.34 -15.19
CA VAL A 110 -1.13 6.35 -15.54
C VAL A 110 -1.75 7.75 -15.33
N GLY A 111 -1.14 8.60 -14.49
CA GLY A 111 -1.64 9.94 -14.14
C GLY A 111 -1.51 11.00 -15.24
N ASP A 112 -0.59 10.82 -16.20
CA ASP A 112 -0.31 11.84 -17.22
C ASP A 112 -1.33 11.93 -18.36
N ARG A 113 -2.28 10.99 -18.48
CA ARG A 113 -3.26 10.98 -19.60
C ARG A 113 -4.65 11.52 -19.25
N ALA A 114 -4.85 12.07 -18.05
CA ALA A 114 -6.16 12.57 -17.59
C ALA A 114 -6.28 14.11 -17.56
N LYS A 115 -5.39 14.83 -18.26
CA LYS A 115 -5.67 16.21 -18.71
C LYS A 115 -6.38 16.15 -20.08
N ILE A 116 -7.57 15.56 -20.14
CA ILE A 116 -8.44 15.78 -21.30
C ILE A 116 -9.11 17.13 -21.06
N GLU A 117 -8.58 18.12 -21.77
CA GLU A 117 -9.29 19.27 -22.30
C GLU A 117 -10.69 19.52 -21.72
N VAL A 118 -10.78 20.36 -20.69
CA VAL A 118 -11.95 21.23 -20.59
C VAL A 118 -11.75 22.29 -21.67
N TRP A 119 -12.09 21.91 -22.91
CA TRP A 119 -12.24 22.83 -24.02
C TRP A 119 -13.30 23.85 -23.63
N SER A 120 -12.81 25.07 -23.38
CA SER A 120 -13.50 26.34 -23.52
C SER A 120 -14.92 26.25 -24.09
N VAL A 121 -15.94 26.22 -23.22
CA VAL A 121 -17.24 26.81 -23.56
C VAL A 121 -17.19 28.26 -23.10
N LYS A 122 -16.62 29.06 -23.97
CA LYS A 122 -16.68 30.52 -23.97
C LYS A 122 -18.16 30.88 -24.09
N ARG A 123 -18.74 31.33 -22.97
CA ARG A 123 -20.07 31.92 -22.90
C ARG A 123 -20.06 33.17 -23.81
N GLN A 124 -20.77 33.12 -24.93
CA GLN A 124 -21.28 34.32 -25.61
C GLN A 124 -22.73 34.52 -25.18
#